data_AF-A0A1X7SFB6-F1
#
_entry.id   AF-A0A1X7SFB6-F1
#
_cell.length_a   1.000
_cell.length_b   1.000
_cell.length_c   1.000
_cell.angle_alpha   90.00
_cell.angle_beta   90.00
_cell.angle_gamma   90.00
#
_symmetry.space_group_name_H-M   'P 1'
#
loop_
_entity.id
_entity.type
_entity.pdbx_description
1 polymer ?
#
loop_
_entity_poly.entity_id
_entity_poly.type
_entity_poly.pdbx_seq_one_letter_code
_entity_poly.pdbx_strand_id
1 'polypeptide(L)'
;NNLLRGSNIPLRVQCGGIDNYEFQFGWSILFGRFSLKAHGVYLLAQTTNERYYDHEWQLEKKLELKRQLVRRFEQLEGKARSTETQEIGIIARILVKLLIKLIRNIEISLHDVHVRIDDE
;
A
#
# COMPACT_ATOMS: atom_id res chain seq x y z
N ASN A 1 -7.26 10.68 5.74
CA ASN A 1 -6.54 9.38 5.70
C ASN A 1 -5.11 9.63 5.24
N ASN A 2 -4.13 9.20 6.03
CA ASN A 2 -2.73 9.64 5.91
C ASN A 2 -1.93 8.66 5.02
N LEU A 3 -1.92 8.89 3.71
CA LEU A 3 -1.40 7.95 2.68
C LEU A 3 0.11 7.67 2.78
N LEU A 4 0.90 8.57 3.38
CA LEU A 4 2.37 8.41 3.50
C LEU A 4 2.85 7.82 4.84
N ARG A 5 1.94 7.38 5.72
CA ARG A 5 2.34 6.75 7.00
C ARG A 5 3.15 5.45 6.85
N GLY A 6 3.10 4.82 5.66
CA GLY A 6 3.88 3.62 5.35
C GLY A 6 5.30 3.89 4.83
N SER A 7 5.59 5.13 4.40
CA SER A 7 6.92 5.54 3.96
C SER A 7 7.66 6.16 5.14
N ASN A 8 8.85 5.63 5.48
CA ASN A 8 9.70 6.08 6.59
C ASN A 8 10.42 7.42 6.29
N ILE A 9 9.67 8.37 5.74
CA ILE A 9 10.15 9.70 5.36
C ILE A 9 9.70 10.64 6.48
N PRO A 10 10.56 11.55 7.00
CA PRO A 10 10.22 12.50 8.06
C PRO A 10 9.34 13.65 7.54
N LEU A 11 8.32 13.29 6.75
CA LEU A 11 7.35 14.19 6.16
C LEU A 11 5.97 13.83 6.69
N ARG A 12 5.27 14.84 7.19
CA ARG A 12 3.87 14.73 7.56
C ARG A 12 3.04 15.31 6.43
N VAL A 13 2.19 14.49 5.81
CA VAL A 13 1.21 15.01 4.84
C VAL A 13 0.15 15.80 5.61
N GLN A 14 0.02 17.08 5.28
CA GLN A 14 -1.05 17.92 5.77
C GLN A 14 -2.31 17.71 4.95
N CYS A 15 -2.20 17.88 3.63
CA CYS A 15 -3.30 17.69 2.71
C CYS A 15 -2.81 17.13 1.37
N GLY A 16 -3.71 16.48 0.67
CA GLY A 16 -3.47 15.99 -0.68
C GLY A 16 -4.78 15.93 -1.43
N GLY A 17 -4.73 16.22 -2.72
CA GLY A 17 -5.88 16.25 -3.62
C GLY A 17 -5.51 15.65 -4.96
N ILE A 18 -6.50 15.06 -5.62
CA ILE A 18 -6.39 14.61 -7.02
C ILE A 18 -7.63 15.16 -7.71
N ASP A 19 -7.44 15.97 -8.74
CA ASP A 19 -8.57 16.61 -9.44
C ASP A 19 -9.35 15.59 -10.26
N ASN A 20 -8.64 14.75 -11.02
CA ASN A 20 -9.27 13.70 -11.82
C ASN A 20 -8.43 12.43 -11.85
N TYR A 21 -9.09 11.28 -11.84
CA TYR A 21 -8.44 9.99 -12.03
C TYR A 21 -9.24 9.11 -13.00
N GLU A 22 -8.53 8.44 -13.90
CA GLU A 22 -9.10 7.49 -14.84
C GLU A 22 -8.44 6.13 -14.62
N PHE A 23 -9.25 5.13 -14.29
CA PHE A 23 -8.81 3.76 -14.15
C PHE A 23 -9.41 2.91 -15.28
N GLN A 24 -8.56 2.42 -16.18
CA GLN A 24 -8.98 1.54 -17.25
C GLN A 24 -8.67 0.09 -16.90
N PHE A 25 -9.74 -0.69 -16.72
CA PHE A 25 -9.65 -2.12 -16.48
C PHE A 25 -9.90 -2.90 -17.77
N GLY A 26 -8.87 -3.62 -18.25
CA GLY A 26 -8.98 -4.49 -19.42
C GLY A 26 -9.71 -5.80 -19.10
N TRP A 27 -11.05 -5.79 -19.04
CA TRP A 27 -11.86 -7.00 -18.79
C TRP A 27 -11.64 -8.10 -19.82
N SER A 28 -11.39 -7.72 -21.08
CA SER A 28 -11.12 -8.62 -22.20
C SER A 28 -9.73 -9.27 -22.13
N ILE A 29 -8.77 -8.66 -21.42
CA ILE A 29 -7.43 -9.20 -21.23
C ILE A 29 -7.08 -9.03 -19.74
N LEU A 30 -7.59 -9.93 -18.90
CA LEU A 30 -7.26 -10.01 -17.47
C LEU A 30 -5.74 -10.17 -17.20
N PHE A 31 -4.96 -10.47 -18.24
CA PHE A 31 -3.50 -10.58 -18.23
C PHE A 31 -2.78 -9.38 -18.86
N GLY A 32 -3.51 -8.34 -19.29
CA GLY A 32 -2.98 -7.14 -19.93
C GLY A 32 -2.46 -6.09 -18.93
N ARG A 33 -2.00 -4.95 -19.44
CA ARG A 33 -1.62 -3.78 -18.61
C ARG A 33 -2.89 -3.05 -18.17
N PHE A 34 -2.97 -2.74 -16.89
CA PHE A 34 -4.02 -1.87 -16.33
C PHE A 34 -3.47 -0.45 -16.30
N SER A 35 -4.20 0.57 -16.72
CA SER A 35 -3.71 1.95 -16.66
C SER A 35 -4.48 2.77 -15.64
N LEU A 36 -3.75 3.40 -14.72
CA LEU A 36 -4.27 4.42 -13.81
C LEU A 36 -3.65 5.75 -14.20
N LYS A 37 -4.47 6.68 -14.68
CA LYS A 37 -4.05 8.05 -14.98
C LYS A 37 -4.61 8.97 -13.90
N ALA A 38 -3.76 9.78 -13.28
CA ALA A 38 -4.19 10.82 -12.36
C ALA A 38 -3.72 12.18 -12.89
N HIS A 39 -4.61 13.16 -12.86
CA HIS A 39 -4.39 14.53 -13.31
C HIS A 39 -4.65 15.50 -12.15
N GLY A 40 -3.83 16.55 -12.04
CA GLY A 40 -3.98 17.58 -11.01
C GLY A 40 -3.72 17.01 -9.63
N VAL A 41 -2.53 16.42 -9.44
CA VAL A 41 -2.15 15.79 -8.17
C VAL A 41 -1.46 16.83 -7.31
N TYR A 42 -2.10 17.26 -6.22
CA TYR A 42 -1.53 18.18 -5.26
C TYR A 42 -1.18 17.47 -3.95
N LEU A 43 0.01 17.73 -3.40
CA LEU A 43 0.43 17.22 -2.10
C LEU A 43 1.10 18.34 -1.31
N LEU A 44 0.59 18.62 -0.10
CA LEU A 44 1.24 19.48 0.88
C LEU A 44 1.81 18.62 2.01
N ALA A 45 3.12 18.68 2.19
CA ALA A 45 3.82 18.02 3.27
C ALA A 45 4.56 19.04 4.14
N GLN A 46 4.73 18.74 5.42
CA GLN A 46 5.60 19.46 6.33
C GLN A 46 6.75 18.57 6.76
N THR A 47 7.95 19.12 6.87
CA THR A 47 9.06 18.43 7.54
C THR A 47 8.77 18.32 9.03
N THR A 48 9.03 17.15 9.60
CA THR A 48 8.88 16.92 11.04
C THR A 48 10.27 16.84 11.66
N ASN A 49 10.64 17.85 12.46
CA ASN A 49 11.94 17.95 13.14
C ASN A 49 12.16 16.91 14.27
N GLU A 50 11.18 16.07 14.61
CA GLU A 50 11.21 15.22 15.81
C GLU A 50 11.36 13.71 15.59
N ARG A 51 11.98 13.27 14.47
CA ARG A 51 12.46 11.88 14.41
C ARG A 51 13.95 11.83 14.21
N TYR A 52 14.67 11.85 15.34
CA TYR A 52 15.99 11.28 15.41
C TYR A 52 15.93 9.85 14.84
N TYR A 53 16.61 9.64 13.72
CA TYR A 53 16.71 8.33 13.08
C TYR A 53 17.64 7.46 13.91
N ASP A 54 17.07 6.72 14.87
CA ASP A 54 17.81 5.70 15.61
C ASP A 54 17.70 4.36 14.88
N HIS A 55 18.79 3.99 14.21
CA HIS A 55 18.87 2.78 13.37
C HIS A 55 18.63 1.50 14.18
N GLU A 56 19.01 1.47 15.47
CA GLU A 56 18.86 0.29 16.34
C GLU A 56 17.40 0.08 16.74
N TRP A 57 16.70 1.13 17.16
CA TRP A 57 15.28 1.06 17.53
C TRP A 57 14.40 0.59 16.38
N GLN A 58 14.72 0.99 15.15
CA GLN A 58 13.97 0.57 13.96
C GLN A 58 14.22 -0.90 13.59
N LEU A 59 15.45 -1.38 13.73
CA LEU A 59 15.79 -2.79 13.55
C LEU A 59 15.04 -3.66 14.55
N GLU A 60 15.00 -3.24 15.81
CA GLU A 60 14.29 -3.95 16.87
C GLU A 60 12.78 -3.99 16.61
N LYS A 61 12.19 -2.85 16.24
CA LYS A 61 10.77 -2.76 15.89
C LYS A 61 10.41 -3.57 14.64
N LYS A 62 11.29 -3.60 13.65
CA LYS A 62 11.13 -4.42 12.43
C LYS A 62 11.20 -5.91 12.75
N LEU A 63 12.12 -6.32 13.64
CA LEU A 63 12.22 -7.69 14.12
C LEU A 63 10.99 -8.10 14.93
N GLU A 64 10.48 -7.20 15.78
CA GLU A 64 9.27 -7.42 16.56
C GLU A 64 8.03 -7.57 15.66
N LEU A 65 7.84 -6.68 14.69
CA LEU A 65 6.77 -6.79 13.69
C LEU A 65 6.87 -8.10 12.90
N LYS A 66 8.08 -8.49 12.48
CA LYS A 66 8.30 -9.76 11.78
C LYS A 66 7.91 -10.96 12.65
N ARG A 67 8.28 -10.96 13.95
CA ARG A 67 7.87 -12.01 14.91
C ARG A 67 6.36 -12.04 15.11
N GLN A 68 5.71 -10.89 15.19
CA GLN A 68 4.26 -10.79 15.36
C GLN A 68 3.51 -11.31 14.12
N LEU A 69 4.03 -11.02 12.92
CA LEU A 69 3.50 -11.55 11.67
C LEU A 69 3.66 -13.08 11.59
N VAL A 70 4.81 -13.63 11.97
CA VAL A 70 5.02 -15.09 12.01
C VAL A 70 4.01 -15.77 12.94
N ARG A 71 3.81 -15.25 14.16
CA ARG A 71 2.81 -15.81 15.10
C ARG A 71 1.39 -15.73 14.55
N ARG A 72 1.03 -14.63 13.87
CA ARG A 72 -0.28 -14.49 13.20
C ARG A 72 -0.44 -15.51 12.09
N PHE A 73 0.60 -15.78 11.30
CA PHE A 73 0.58 -16.82 10.27
C PHE A 73 0.41 -18.22 10.86
N GLU A 74 1.15 -18.58 11.91
CA GLU A 74 1.03 -19.89 12.57
C GLU A 74 -0.37 -20.11 13.16
N GLN A 75 -0.98 -19.07 13.74
CA GLN A 75 -2.36 -19.12 14.25
C GLN A 75 -3.40 -19.28 13.14
N LEU A 76 -3.19 -18.64 11.98
CA LEU A 76 -4.06 -18.78 10.81
C LEU A 76 -3.90 -20.15 10.16
N GLU A 77 -2.68 -20.69 10.11
CA GLU A 77 -2.40 -22.03 9.56
C GLU A 77 -3.02 -23.13 10.43
N GLY A 78 -2.96 -22.99 11.76
CA GLY A 78 -3.63 -23.90 12.69
C GLY A 78 -5.16 -23.88 12.59
N LYS A 79 -5.76 -22.70 12.34
CA LYS A 79 -7.21 -22.56 12.12
C LYS A 79 -7.65 -23.03 10.73
N ALA A 80 -6.80 -22.91 9.71
CA ALA A 80 -7.10 -23.39 8.36
C ALA A 80 -7.10 -24.93 8.26
N ARG A 81 -6.47 -25.64 9.20
CA ARG A 81 -6.47 -27.12 9.26
C ARG A 81 -7.72 -27.72 9.90
N SER A 82 -8.57 -26.95 10.60
CA SER A 82 -9.65 -27.49 11.44
C SER A 82 -11.07 -27.11 11.03
N THR A 83 -11.31 -26.47 9.87
CA THR A 83 -12.69 -26.05 9.53
C THR A 83 -12.96 -26.17 8.03
N GLU A 84 -14.12 -26.76 7.73
CA GLU A 84 -14.78 -27.03 6.44
C GLU A 84 -14.92 -25.80 5.52
N THR A 85 -13.81 -25.19 5.11
CA THR A 85 -13.77 -23.85 4.50
C THR A 85 -13.14 -23.87 3.10
N GLN A 86 -13.40 -24.92 2.31
CA GLN A 86 -12.75 -25.04 0.99
C GLN A 86 -13.27 -24.02 -0.03
N GLU A 87 -14.57 -23.70 -0.05
CA GLU A 87 -15.14 -22.80 -1.07
C GLU A 87 -14.83 -21.31 -0.83
N ILE A 88 -14.97 -20.82 0.41
CA ILE A 88 -14.63 -19.44 0.78
C ILE A 88 -13.12 -19.19 0.60
N GLY A 89 -12.30 -20.21 0.89
CA GLY A 89 -10.86 -20.18 0.65
C GLY A 89 -10.49 -20.08 -0.83
N ILE A 90 -11.24 -20.70 -1.73
CA ILE A 90 -10.98 -20.65 -3.18
C ILE A 90 -11.27 -19.25 -3.73
N ILE A 91 -12.41 -18.64 -3.39
CA ILE A 91 -12.77 -17.29 -3.86
C ILE A 91 -11.77 -16.26 -3.32
N ALA A 92 -11.45 -16.32 -2.03
CA ALA A 92 -10.42 -15.47 -1.43
C ALA A 92 -9.06 -15.65 -2.11
N ARG A 93 -8.67 -16.89 -2.44
CA ARG A 93 -7.42 -17.18 -3.14
C ARG A 93 -7.40 -16.61 -4.56
N ILE A 94 -8.54 -16.63 -5.28
CA ILE A 94 -8.66 -16.03 -6.61
C ILE A 94 -8.55 -14.51 -6.53
N LEU A 95 -9.23 -13.86 -5.57
CA LEU A 95 -9.14 -12.42 -5.34
C LEU A 95 -7.73 -11.98 -4.99
N VAL A 96 -7.04 -12.71 -4.11
CA VAL A 96 -5.64 -12.42 -3.76
C VAL A 96 -4.73 -12.54 -4.97
N LYS A 97 -4.88 -13.60 -5.78
CA LYS A 97 -4.11 -13.74 -7.04
C LYS A 97 -4.41 -12.63 -8.04
N LEU A 98 -5.66 -12.15 -8.10
CA LEU A 98 -6.06 -11.03 -8.94
C LEU A 98 -5.43 -9.72 -8.45
N LEU A 99 -5.50 -9.42 -7.16
CA LEU A 99 -4.87 -8.23 -6.56
C LEU A 99 -3.36 -8.21 -6.78
N ILE A 100 -2.67 -9.34 -6.56
CA ILE A 100 -1.24 -9.46 -6.82
C ILE A 100 -0.92 -9.14 -8.29
N LYS A 101 -1.70 -9.67 -9.22
CA LYS A 101 -1.51 -9.42 -10.65
C LYS A 101 -1.81 -7.97 -11.04
N LEU A 102 -2.87 -7.39 -10.47
CA LEU A 102 -3.24 -6.00 -10.70
C LEU A 102 -2.11 -5.09 -10.23
N ILE A 103 -1.61 -5.27 -9.01
CA ILE A 103 -0.47 -4.50 -8.47
C ILE A 103 0.79 -4.67 -9.33
N ARG A 104 1.04 -5.87 -9.89
CA ARG A 104 2.22 -6.15 -10.71
C ARG A 104 2.16 -5.50 -12.10
N ASN A 105 0.97 -5.36 -12.67
CA ASN A 105 0.78 -4.96 -14.06
C ASN A 105 0.11 -3.58 -14.21
N ILE A 106 -0.11 -2.86 -13.11
CA ILE A 106 -0.65 -1.50 -13.16
C ILE A 106 0.43 -0.52 -13.64
N GLU A 107 0.10 0.18 -14.70
CA GLU A 107 0.85 1.31 -15.24
C GLU A 107 0.22 2.59 -14.69
N ILE A 108 1.00 3.36 -13.93
CA ILE A 108 0.53 4.59 -13.29
C ILE A 108 1.12 5.77 -14.05
N SER A 109 0.27 6.64 -14.58
CA SER A 109 0.66 7.90 -15.21
C SER A 109 0.14 9.06 -14.38
N LEU A 110 1.04 9.91 -13.90
CA LEU A 110 0.69 11.10 -13.14
C LEU A 110 0.95 12.32 -14.03
N HIS A 111 -0.02 13.21 -14.11
CA HIS A 111 0.04 14.43 -14.90
C HIS A 111 -0.29 15.63 -14.00
N ASP A 112 0.40 16.75 -14.23
CA ASP A 112 0.21 18.00 -13.47
C ASP A 112 0.36 17.77 -11.95
N VAL A 113 1.57 17.38 -11.54
CA VAL A 113 1.88 17.00 -10.17
C VAL A 113 2.56 18.19 -9.47
N HIS A 114 1.90 18.69 -8.42
CA HIS A 114 2.42 19.75 -7.56
C HIS A 114 2.63 19.22 -6.15
N VAL A 115 3.90 19.13 -5.75
CA VAL A 115 4.29 18.77 -4.38
C VAL A 115 4.90 19.98 -3.71
N ARG A 116 4.28 20.44 -2.63
CA ARG A 116 4.79 21.50 -1.78
C ARG A 116 5.25 20.91 -0.45
N ILE A 117 6.48 21.22 -0.08
CA ILE A 117 7.06 20.88 1.22
C ILE A 117 7.28 22.21 1.93
N ASP A 118 6.56 22.44 3.01
CA ASP A 118 6.82 23.56 3.91
C ASP A 118 7.79 23.09 5.01
N ASP A 119 8.84 23.86 5.24
CA ASP A 119 9.72 23.70 6.39
C ASP A 119 9.18 24.54 7.56
N GLU A 120 9.02 23.89 8.73
CA GLU A 120 8.82 24.56 10.03
C GLU A 120 10.16 24.89 10.69
#